data_AF-A0A970THP8-F1
#
_entry.id   AF-A0A970THP8-F1
#
_cell.length_a   1.000
_cell.length_b   1.000
_cell.length_c   1.000
_cell.angle_alpha   90.00
_cell.angle_beta   90.00
_cell.angle_gamma   90.00
#
_symmetry.space_group_name_H-M   'P 1'
#
loop_
_entity.id
_entity.type
_entity.pdbx_description
1 polymer ?
#
loop_
_entity_poly.entity_id
_entity_poly.type
_entity_poly.pdbx_seq_one_letter_code
_entity_poly.pdbx_strand_id
1 'polypeptide(L)'
;MKRIFLVLIVFIMGSIMVAESVETSNIAAFDSNKGSLIIKEYHSIASVKGLYSGKLNMDVLFMQDATTNRTISGLRMEAEETKSYGASSSRSLLDVEEVESLISALDYLIQAKTKYGTDKQQPYRELEYSSKDSFKFGVFISKAEYTLFSTVGRIGSTTIFLKYDQLPQINQHLVSALAKLKE
;
A
#
# COMPACT_ATOMS: atom_id res chain seq x y z
N MET A 1 -18.33 38.54 61.09
CA MET A 1 -16.97 37.97 60.99
C MET A 1 -17.07 36.56 60.42
N LYS A 2 -16.27 36.25 59.38
CA LYS A 2 -15.85 34.91 58.90
C LYS A 2 -16.96 33.99 58.35
N ARG A 3 -17.28 34.02 57.04
CA ARG A 3 -16.61 33.34 55.90
C ARG A 3 -16.36 31.85 56.17
N ILE A 4 -17.06 30.97 55.45
CA ILE A 4 -16.55 29.81 54.68
C ILE A 4 -17.67 29.40 53.70
N PHE A 5 -17.46 29.70 52.42
CA PHE A 5 -18.26 29.18 51.31
C PHE A 5 -17.43 28.05 50.71
N LEU A 6 -17.86 26.81 50.92
CA LEU A 6 -17.15 25.62 50.43
C LEU A 6 -17.55 25.39 48.97
N VAL A 7 -16.81 25.99 48.04
CA VAL A 7 -16.95 25.72 46.61
C VAL A 7 -16.22 24.42 46.30
N LEU A 8 -17.00 23.37 46.08
CA LEU A 8 -16.53 22.09 45.55
C LEU A 8 -16.23 22.26 44.05
N ILE A 9 -14.97 22.56 43.70
CA ILE A 9 -14.53 22.55 42.29
C ILE A 9 -14.28 21.09 41.91
N VAL A 10 -15.27 20.47 41.27
CA VAL A 10 -15.08 19.20 40.56
C VAL A 10 -14.35 19.52 39.26
N PHE A 11 -13.05 19.24 39.25
CA PHE A 11 -12.20 19.36 38.07
C PHE A 11 -12.46 18.14 37.17
N ILE A 12 -13.48 18.22 36.31
CA ILE A 12 -13.67 17.23 35.23
C ILE A 12 -12.62 17.54 34.17
N MET A 13 -11.41 16.97 34.32
CA MET A 13 -10.48 16.82 33.19
C MET A 13 -11.15 15.86 32.20
N GLY A 14 -11.85 16.43 31.23
CA GLY A 14 -12.23 15.70 30.03
C GLY A 14 -10.96 15.33 29.28
N SER A 15 -10.61 14.05 29.31
CA SER A 15 -9.63 13.49 28.38
C SER A 15 -10.20 13.68 26.97
N ILE A 16 -9.69 14.66 26.24
CA ILE A 16 -9.90 14.72 24.79
C ILE A 16 -9.20 13.49 24.24
N MET A 17 -9.96 12.45 23.89
CA MET A 17 -9.47 11.39 23.02
C MET A 17 -9.21 12.06 21.67
N VAL A 18 -7.95 12.41 21.41
CA VAL A 18 -7.49 12.67 20.06
C VAL A 18 -7.56 11.32 19.36
N ALA A 19 -8.64 11.10 18.61
CA ALA A 19 -8.70 10.00 17.67
C ALA A 19 -7.59 10.26 16.65
N GLU A 20 -6.54 9.45 16.70
CA GLU A 20 -5.51 9.41 15.66
C GLU A 20 -6.23 9.06 14.35
N SER A 21 -6.45 10.06 13.50
CA SER A 21 -7.00 9.83 12.17
C SER A 21 -5.97 9.03 11.42
N VAL A 22 -6.24 7.74 11.20
CA VAL A 22 -5.36 6.91 10.37
C VAL A 22 -5.33 7.53 8.98
N GLU A 23 -4.20 8.12 8.61
CA GLU A 23 -4.01 8.70 7.29
C GLU A 23 -4.22 7.58 6.27
N THR A 24 -5.20 7.75 5.39
CA THR A 24 -5.56 6.79 4.35
C THR A 24 -5.46 7.48 3.01
N SER A 25 -5.18 6.74 1.93
CA SER A 25 -5.19 7.31 0.59
C SER A 25 -6.57 7.89 0.27
N ASN A 26 -6.60 8.95 -0.54
CA ASN A 26 -7.83 9.63 -0.94
C ASN A 26 -8.76 8.66 -1.69
N ILE A 27 -8.18 7.80 -2.53
CA ILE A 27 -8.92 6.75 -3.22
C ILE A 27 -9.54 5.72 -2.24
N ALA A 28 -8.84 5.33 -1.18
CA ALA A 28 -9.39 4.43 -0.16
C ALA A 28 -10.48 5.12 0.68
N ALA A 29 -10.31 6.41 0.98
CA ALA A 29 -11.35 7.21 1.63
C ALA A 29 -12.61 7.29 0.75
N PHE A 30 -12.43 7.51 -0.56
CA PHE A 30 -13.53 7.55 -1.52
C PHE A 30 -14.28 6.21 -1.60
N ASP A 31 -13.54 5.10 -1.62
CA ASP A 31 -14.08 3.74 -1.63
C ASP A 31 -14.88 3.40 -0.35
N SER A 32 -14.54 4.06 0.76
CA SER A 32 -15.15 3.83 2.07
C SER A 32 -16.43 4.66 2.31
N ASN A 33 -16.81 5.53 1.36
CA ASN A 33 -18.00 6.38 1.49
C ASN A 33 -19.29 5.55 1.59
N LYS A 34 -20.02 5.76 2.68
CA LYS A 34 -21.28 5.06 2.97
C LYS A 34 -22.47 5.85 2.41
N GLY A 35 -23.48 5.14 1.91
CA GLY A 35 -24.71 5.76 1.41
C GLY A 35 -24.62 6.34 -0.01
N SER A 36 -23.51 6.12 -0.71
CA SER A 36 -23.31 6.49 -2.12
C SER A 36 -23.34 5.26 -3.03
N LEU A 37 -23.75 5.44 -4.28
CA LEU A 37 -23.58 4.45 -5.34
C LEU A 37 -22.24 4.70 -6.05
N ILE A 38 -21.25 3.85 -5.77
CA ILE A 38 -19.92 3.94 -6.39
C ILE A 38 -19.83 3.01 -7.60
N ILE A 39 -19.63 3.59 -8.78
CA ILE A 39 -19.30 2.88 -10.03
C ILE A 39 -17.79 2.68 -10.06
N LYS A 40 -17.33 1.46 -10.36
CA LYS A 40 -15.90 1.08 -10.40
C LYS A 40 -15.55 0.45 -11.73
N GLU A 41 -14.53 1.00 -12.39
CA GLU A 41 -13.98 0.47 -13.64
C GLU A 41 -12.53 0.02 -13.40
N TYR A 42 -12.27 -1.26 -13.63
CA TYR A 42 -10.97 -1.88 -13.43
C TYR A 42 -10.29 -2.11 -14.78
N HIS A 43 -9.10 -1.53 -14.94
CA HIS A 43 -8.27 -1.73 -16.12
C HIS A 43 -7.03 -2.51 -15.72
N SER A 44 -7.01 -3.80 -16.06
CA SER A 44 -5.89 -4.66 -15.72
C SER A 44 -4.62 -4.23 -16.47
N ILE A 45 -3.55 -4.02 -15.71
CA ILE A 45 -2.23 -3.64 -16.24
C ILE A 45 -1.32 -4.86 -16.28
N ALA A 46 -1.27 -5.64 -15.19
CA ALA A 46 -0.40 -6.80 -15.09
C ALA A 46 -0.84 -7.78 -13.99
N SER A 47 -0.44 -9.04 -14.18
CA SER A 47 -0.44 -10.07 -13.14
C SER A 47 0.95 -10.71 -13.08
N VAL A 48 1.65 -10.50 -11.98
CA VAL A 48 3.03 -10.94 -11.79
C VAL A 48 3.04 -12.17 -10.88
N LYS A 49 3.54 -13.28 -11.41
CA LYS A 49 3.68 -14.53 -10.65
C LYS A 49 4.80 -14.43 -9.63
N GLY A 50 4.50 -14.77 -8.38
CA GLY A 50 5.46 -14.89 -7.28
C GLY A 50 6.30 -16.18 -7.34
N LEU A 51 7.24 -16.31 -6.40
CA LEU A 51 8.07 -17.49 -6.22
C LEU A 51 7.27 -18.74 -5.81
N TYR A 52 6.18 -18.54 -5.05
CA TYR A 52 5.27 -19.60 -4.57
C TYR A 52 3.93 -19.57 -5.33
N SER A 53 2.84 -20.07 -4.75
CA SER A 53 1.47 -20.00 -5.29
C SER A 53 0.84 -18.59 -5.19
N GLY A 54 1.68 -17.56 -5.12
CA GLY A 54 1.30 -16.17 -4.97
C GLY A 54 1.29 -15.41 -6.30
N LYS A 55 0.40 -14.42 -6.42
CA LYS A 55 0.35 -13.46 -7.54
C LYS A 55 0.18 -12.05 -7.02
N LEU A 56 0.80 -11.09 -7.71
CA LEU A 56 0.59 -9.67 -7.52
C LEU A 56 -0.10 -9.10 -8.76
N ASN A 57 -1.33 -8.64 -8.60
CA ASN A 57 -2.13 -8.01 -9.64
C ASN A 57 -2.07 -6.49 -9.50
N MET A 58 -2.03 -5.80 -10.64
CA MET A 58 -2.00 -4.36 -10.76
C MET A 58 -3.12 -3.91 -11.71
N ASP A 59 -4.07 -3.13 -11.19
CA ASP A 59 -5.16 -2.57 -11.97
C ASP A 59 -5.22 -1.06 -11.78
N VAL A 60 -5.42 -0.31 -12.87
CA VAL A 60 -5.89 1.07 -12.75
C VAL A 60 -7.38 1.05 -12.41
N LEU A 61 -7.76 1.73 -11.34
CA LEU A 61 -9.12 1.81 -10.85
C LEU A 61 -9.65 3.23 -11.04
N PHE A 62 -10.69 3.37 -11.87
CA PHE A 62 -11.50 4.58 -11.93
C PHE A 62 -12.76 4.39 -11.10
N MET A 63 -13.11 5.39 -10.30
CA MET A 63 -14.34 5.40 -9.50
C MET A 63 -15.13 6.67 -9.72
N GLN A 64 -16.45 6.52 -9.75
CA GLN A 64 -17.40 7.62 -9.79
C GLN A 64 -18.46 7.41 -8.71
N ASP A 65 -18.74 8.46 -7.94
CA ASP A 65 -19.91 8.51 -7.08
C ASP A 65 -21.09 9.05 -7.91
N ALA A 66 -22.04 8.17 -8.24
CA ALA A 66 -23.21 8.53 -9.05
C ALA A 66 -24.19 9.48 -8.32
N THR A 67 -24.07 9.64 -7.01
CA THR A 67 -24.91 10.55 -6.22
C THR A 67 -24.36 11.98 -6.23
N THR A 68 -23.03 12.14 -6.27
CA THR A 68 -22.36 13.45 -6.25
C THR A 68 -21.70 13.84 -7.57
N ASN A 69 -21.66 12.93 -8.54
CA ASN A 69 -20.89 13.03 -9.80
C ASN A 69 -19.38 13.26 -9.60
N ARG A 70 -18.85 13.01 -8.40
CA ARG A 70 -17.40 13.10 -8.15
C ARG A 70 -16.70 11.87 -8.70
N THR A 71 -15.51 12.06 -9.23
CA THR A 71 -14.65 10.99 -9.73
C THR A 71 -13.31 10.98 -9.02
N ILE A 72 -12.68 9.80 -8.97
CA ILE A 72 -11.30 9.61 -8.51
C ILE A 72 -10.68 8.43 -9.25
N SER A 73 -9.36 8.43 -9.39
CA SER A 73 -8.61 7.31 -9.95
C SER A 73 -7.36 7.03 -9.13
N GLY A 74 -6.83 5.82 -9.28
CA GLY A 74 -5.61 5.39 -8.60
C GLY A 74 -5.27 3.96 -8.94
N LEU A 75 -4.22 3.45 -8.30
CA LEU A 75 -3.73 2.10 -8.55
C LEU A 75 -4.26 1.15 -7.48
N ARG A 76 -4.84 0.04 -7.94
CA ARG A 76 -5.19 -1.11 -7.10
C ARG A 76 -4.08 -2.15 -7.17
N MET A 77 -3.51 -2.43 -6.00
CA MET A 77 -2.60 -3.56 -5.81
C MET A 77 -3.40 -4.69 -5.15
N GLU A 78 -3.34 -5.89 -5.71
CA GLU A 78 -3.93 -7.08 -5.09
C GLU A 78 -2.92 -8.22 -5.02
N ALA A 79 -2.79 -8.81 -3.84
CA ALA A 79 -2.06 -10.04 -3.64
C ALA A 79 -3.05 -11.19 -3.51
N GLU A 80 -2.84 -12.24 -4.31
CA GLU A 80 -3.57 -13.50 -4.22
C GLU A 80 -2.62 -14.63 -3.82
N GLU A 81 -3.04 -15.48 -2.90
CA GLU A 81 -2.32 -16.70 -2.53
C GLU A 81 -3.27 -17.90 -2.52
N THR A 82 -2.93 -18.92 -3.30
CA THR A 82 -3.65 -20.20 -3.25
C THR A 82 -3.14 -21.05 -2.10
N LYS A 83 -4.05 -21.47 -1.22
CA LYS A 83 -3.81 -22.34 -0.06
C LYS A 83 -4.55 -23.67 -0.24
N SER A 84 -4.16 -24.70 0.52
CA SER A 84 -4.73 -26.05 0.40
C SER A 84 -6.26 -26.13 0.64
N TYR A 85 -6.85 -25.13 1.31
CA TYR A 85 -8.28 -25.09 1.65
C TYR A 85 -8.99 -23.83 1.10
N GLY A 86 -8.40 -23.11 0.14
CA GLY A 86 -9.03 -21.94 -0.48
C GLY A 86 -8.03 -20.94 -1.07
N ALA A 87 -8.54 -19.80 -1.54
CA ALA A 87 -7.72 -18.66 -1.95
C ALA A 87 -7.87 -17.52 -0.93
N SER A 88 -6.76 -16.87 -0.60
CA SER A 88 -6.76 -15.62 0.17
C SER A 88 -6.40 -14.49 -0.78
N SER A 89 -7.11 -13.37 -0.74
CA SER A 89 -6.70 -12.16 -1.41
C SER A 89 -6.76 -10.94 -0.49
N SER A 90 -5.88 -10.00 -0.74
CA SER A 90 -5.81 -8.73 -0.03
C SER A 90 -5.54 -7.63 -1.03
N ARG A 91 -6.13 -6.44 -0.82
CA ARG A 91 -5.95 -5.29 -1.69
C ARG A 91 -5.54 -4.05 -0.92
N SER A 92 -4.81 -3.17 -1.59
CA SER A 92 -4.48 -1.81 -1.17
C SER A 92 -4.67 -0.86 -2.35
N LEU A 93 -5.04 0.38 -2.05
CA LEU A 93 -5.25 1.43 -3.04
C LEU A 93 -4.25 2.56 -2.87
N LEU A 94 -3.61 2.96 -3.96
CA LEU A 94 -2.61 4.01 -3.99
C LEU A 94 -3.13 5.21 -4.80
N ASP A 95 -2.97 6.41 -4.26
CA ASP A 95 -3.17 7.65 -4.99
C ASP A 95 -2.08 7.84 -6.07
N VAL A 96 -2.29 8.77 -7.02
CA VAL A 96 -1.37 8.99 -8.15
C VAL A 96 0.04 9.34 -7.68
N GLU A 97 0.18 10.21 -6.68
CA GLU A 97 1.45 10.59 -6.08
C GLU A 97 2.13 9.43 -5.33
N GLU A 98 1.35 8.48 -4.80
CA GLU A 98 1.87 7.26 -4.19
C GLU A 98 2.44 6.33 -5.27
N VAL A 99 1.81 6.25 -6.45
CA VAL A 99 2.36 5.50 -7.59
C VAL A 99 3.68 6.11 -8.07
N GLU A 100 3.78 7.44 -8.16
CA GLU A 100 5.02 8.15 -8.54
C GLU A 100 6.17 7.90 -7.55
N SER A 101 5.86 7.99 -6.26
CA SER A 101 6.84 7.71 -5.20
C SER A 101 7.24 6.23 -5.16
N LEU A 102 6.33 5.31 -5.44
CA LEU A 102 6.63 3.88 -5.59
C LEU A 102 7.58 3.63 -6.76
N ILE A 103 7.31 4.18 -7.95
CA ILE A 103 8.21 4.07 -9.11
C ILE A 103 9.62 4.56 -8.77
N SER A 104 9.71 5.72 -8.12
CA SER A 104 11.00 6.28 -7.68
C SER A 104 11.72 5.37 -6.69
N ALA A 105 10.99 4.73 -5.77
CA ALA A 105 11.56 3.74 -4.85
C ALA A 105 12.06 2.50 -5.60
N LEU A 106 11.32 2.00 -6.60
CA LEU A 106 11.73 0.85 -7.39
C LEU A 106 12.97 1.14 -8.25
N ASP A 107 13.10 2.34 -8.81
CA ASP A 107 14.31 2.77 -9.51
C ASP A 107 15.56 2.74 -8.60
N TYR A 108 15.38 3.09 -7.32
CA TYR A 108 16.42 2.92 -6.31
C TYR A 108 16.71 1.44 -6.05
N LEU A 109 15.66 0.61 -5.90
CA LEU A 109 15.80 -0.83 -5.66
C LEU A 109 16.50 -1.54 -6.82
N ILE A 110 16.33 -1.12 -8.07
CA ILE A 110 17.01 -1.67 -9.26
C ILE A 110 18.53 -1.54 -9.13
N GLN A 111 19.00 -0.47 -8.48
CA GLN A 111 20.42 -0.20 -8.27
C GLN A 111 20.99 -0.88 -7.01
N ALA A 112 20.15 -1.59 -6.24
CA ALA A 112 20.54 -2.16 -4.95
C ALA A 112 21.69 -3.18 -5.07
N LYS A 113 21.66 -4.08 -6.07
CA LYS A 113 22.77 -5.04 -6.29
C LYS A 113 24.11 -4.35 -6.51
N THR A 114 24.14 -3.26 -7.28
CA THR A 114 25.35 -2.45 -7.51
C THR A 114 25.80 -1.73 -6.25
N LYS A 115 24.86 -1.15 -5.50
CA LYS A 115 25.14 -0.33 -4.32
C LYS A 115 25.62 -1.15 -3.11
N TYR A 116 25.07 -2.35 -2.94
CA TYR A 116 25.28 -3.16 -1.75
C TYR A 116 26.10 -4.42 -2.01
N GLY A 117 26.34 -4.76 -3.28
CA GLY A 117 27.26 -5.82 -3.68
C GLY A 117 26.72 -7.23 -3.44
N THR A 118 27.57 -8.19 -3.75
CA THR A 118 27.27 -9.63 -3.74
C THR A 118 28.16 -10.40 -2.77
N ASP A 119 28.73 -9.71 -1.76
CA ASP A 119 29.49 -10.37 -0.70
C ASP A 119 28.52 -11.15 0.21
N LYS A 120 28.85 -12.41 0.51
CA LYS A 120 28.06 -13.27 1.39
C LYS A 120 28.22 -12.93 2.88
N GLN A 121 29.26 -12.17 3.25
CA GLN A 121 29.51 -11.73 4.62
C GLN A 121 28.80 -10.42 5.00
N GLN A 122 28.09 -9.79 4.05
CA GLN A 122 27.35 -8.57 4.32
C GLN A 122 26.21 -8.78 5.33
N PRO A 123 25.91 -7.79 6.18
CA PRO A 123 24.79 -7.88 7.11
C PRO A 123 23.45 -7.98 6.38
N TYR A 124 22.46 -8.57 7.06
CA TYR A 124 21.08 -8.56 6.59
C TYR A 124 20.58 -7.11 6.42
N ARG A 125 19.92 -6.83 5.30
CA ARG A 125 19.33 -5.52 5.02
C ARG A 125 17.94 -5.69 4.44
N GLU A 126 17.07 -4.77 4.82
CA GLU A 126 15.72 -4.63 4.29
C GLU A 126 15.56 -3.21 3.75
N LEU A 127 15.05 -3.10 2.53
CA LEU A 127 14.70 -1.83 1.91
C LEU A 127 13.21 -1.88 1.62
N GLU A 128 12.43 -0.94 2.14
CA GLU A 128 10.97 -0.96 2.07
C GLU A 128 10.43 0.41 1.65
N TYR A 129 9.50 0.39 0.71
CA TYR A 129 8.52 1.45 0.48
C TYR A 129 7.21 1.08 1.18
N SER A 130 6.54 2.06 1.78
CA SER A 130 5.23 1.92 2.41
C SER A 130 4.27 3.02 1.94
N SER A 131 3.03 2.66 1.61
CA SER A 131 1.95 3.60 1.27
C SER A 131 1.01 3.86 2.46
N LYS A 132 0.10 4.84 2.30
CA LYS A 132 -0.93 5.19 3.29
C LYS A 132 -1.97 4.08 3.48
N ASP A 133 -2.25 3.30 2.44
CA ASP A 133 -3.20 2.18 2.49
C ASP A 133 -2.54 0.81 2.73
N SER A 134 -1.47 0.79 3.55
CA SER A 134 -0.80 -0.43 4.02
C SER A 134 -0.20 -1.31 2.91
N PHE A 135 0.01 -0.75 1.71
CA PHE A 135 0.81 -1.42 0.69
C PHE A 135 2.29 -1.26 1.01
N LYS A 136 3.04 -2.35 0.87
CA LYS A 136 4.50 -2.35 1.00
C LYS A 136 5.14 -3.07 -0.17
N PHE A 137 6.29 -2.57 -0.60
CA PHE A 137 7.13 -3.23 -1.59
C PHE A 137 8.59 -3.04 -1.22
N GLY A 138 9.39 -4.09 -1.34
CA GLY A 138 10.76 -4.01 -0.88
C GLY A 138 11.64 -5.17 -1.33
N VAL A 139 12.86 -5.18 -0.79
CA VAL A 139 13.83 -6.26 -1.00
C VAL A 139 14.48 -6.67 0.32
N PHE A 140 14.53 -7.97 0.55
CA PHE A 140 15.36 -8.60 1.55
C PHE A 140 16.72 -8.94 0.93
N ILE A 141 17.80 -8.51 1.58
CA ILE A 141 19.17 -8.80 1.19
C ILE A 141 19.81 -9.65 2.28
N SER A 142 20.15 -10.89 1.95
CA SER A 142 20.75 -11.83 2.91
C SER A 142 21.72 -12.75 2.20
N LYS A 143 22.97 -12.83 2.68
CA LYS A 143 24.01 -13.71 2.12
C LYS A 143 24.19 -13.55 0.60
N ALA A 144 24.15 -12.30 0.12
CA ALA A 144 24.17 -11.92 -1.30
C ALA A 144 22.94 -12.31 -2.14
N GLU A 145 21.90 -12.87 -1.53
CA GLU A 145 20.61 -13.12 -2.18
C GLU A 145 19.69 -11.92 -2.01
N TYR A 146 19.00 -11.57 -3.10
CA TYR A 146 18.05 -10.46 -3.15
C TYR A 146 16.67 -11.04 -3.46
N THR A 147 15.75 -10.92 -2.50
CA THR A 147 14.38 -11.42 -2.65
C THR A 147 13.43 -10.26 -2.52
N LEU A 148 12.64 -10.01 -3.56
CA LEU A 148 11.62 -8.97 -3.51
C LEU A 148 10.43 -9.46 -2.68
N PHE A 149 9.75 -8.53 -2.04
CA PHE A 149 8.47 -8.79 -1.40
C PHE A 149 7.48 -7.69 -1.71
N SER A 150 6.20 -8.04 -1.69
CA SER A 150 5.09 -7.10 -1.65
C SER A 150 4.08 -7.54 -0.61
N THR A 151 3.74 -6.65 0.32
CA THR A 151 2.70 -6.88 1.32
C THR A 151 1.51 -6.01 0.98
N VAL A 152 0.33 -6.61 0.92
CA VAL A 152 -0.89 -5.94 0.48
C VAL A 152 -2.00 -6.14 1.51
N GLY A 153 -2.74 -5.08 1.81
CA GLY A 153 -3.88 -5.07 2.71
C GLY A 153 -3.58 -4.62 4.13
N ARG A 154 -4.59 -4.02 4.77
CA ARG A 154 -4.51 -3.47 6.14
C ARG A 154 -4.83 -4.51 7.23
N ILE A 155 -5.85 -5.35 7.01
CA ILE A 155 -6.28 -6.40 7.94
C ILE A 155 -6.08 -7.75 7.27
N GLY A 156 -5.32 -8.65 7.92
CA GLY A 156 -5.02 -9.97 7.35
C GLY A 156 -4.19 -9.87 6.07
N SER A 157 -3.19 -8.97 6.06
CA SER A 157 -2.35 -8.68 4.90
C SER A 157 -1.74 -9.93 4.27
N THR A 158 -1.66 -9.95 2.95
CA THR A 158 -1.03 -11.03 2.18
C THR A 158 0.35 -10.58 1.68
N THR A 159 1.39 -11.39 1.89
CA THR A 159 2.75 -11.11 1.40
C THR A 159 3.12 -12.04 0.26
N ILE A 160 3.61 -11.48 -0.83
CA ILE A 160 4.05 -12.23 -2.02
C ILE A 160 5.55 -11.99 -2.20
N PHE A 161 6.30 -13.09 -2.32
CA PHE A 161 7.73 -13.03 -2.63
C PHE A 161 7.95 -13.16 -4.14
N LEU A 162 8.85 -12.34 -4.68
CA LEU A 162 9.14 -12.22 -6.11
C LEU A 162 10.64 -12.34 -6.36
N LYS A 163 11.03 -12.75 -7.57
CA LYS A 163 12.45 -12.77 -7.96
C LYS A 163 12.92 -11.34 -8.20
N TYR A 164 14.14 -11.03 -7.75
CA TYR A 164 14.75 -9.72 -8.00
C TYR A 164 14.83 -9.35 -9.50
N ASP A 165 15.02 -10.33 -10.37
CA ASP A 165 15.10 -10.10 -11.82
C ASP A 165 13.75 -9.68 -12.44
N GLN A 166 12.63 -9.81 -11.71
CA GLN A 166 11.33 -9.29 -12.14
C GLN A 166 11.17 -7.79 -11.86
N LEU A 167 12.05 -7.18 -11.05
CA LEU A 167 11.94 -5.79 -10.62
C LEU A 167 11.83 -4.78 -11.78
N PRO A 168 12.67 -4.85 -12.84
CA PRO A 168 12.57 -3.89 -13.95
C PRO A 168 11.22 -3.99 -14.67
N GLN A 169 10.70 -5.20 -14.85
CA GLN A 169 9.40 -5.43 -15.48
C GLN A 169 8.25 -4.89 -14.61
N ILE A 170 8.29 -5.13 -13.29
CA ILE A 170 7.31 -4.58 -12.34
C ILE A 170 7.29 -3.05 -12.42
N ASN A 171 8.48 -2.42 -12.44
CA ASN A 171 8.58 -0.96 -12.56
C ASN A 171 7.98 -0.45 -13.88
N GLN A 172 8.23 -1.14 -14.99
CA GLN A 172 7.62 -0.81 -16.29
C GLN A 172 6.08 -0.90 -16.26
N HIS A 173 5.51 -1.90 -15.58
CA HIS A 173 4.06 -2.00 -15.41
C HIS A 173 3.49 -0.82 -14.62
N LEU A 174 4.18 -0.37 -13.58
CA LEU A 174 3.78 0.81 -12.81
C LEU A 174 3.87 2.10 -13.63
N VAL A 175 4.89 2.26 -14.46
CA VAL A 175 5.00 3.39 -15.40
C VAL A 175 3.82 3.38 -16.40
N SER A 176 3.46 2.22 -16.93
CA SER A 176 2.28 2.09 -17.81
C SER A 176 0.97 2.41 -17.08
N ALA A 177 0.83 1.98 -15.82
CA ALA A 177 -0.32 2.32 -14.99
C ALA A 177 -0.40 3.83 -14.72
N LEU A 178 0.73 4.47 -14.41
CA LEU A 178 0.81 5.92 -14.19
C LEU A 178 0.45 6.71 -15.44
N ALA A 179 0.90 6.27 -16.62
CA ALA A 179 0.52 6.89 -17.88
C ALA A 179 -1.00 6.85 -18.06
N LYS A 180 -1.62 5.69 -17.80
CA LYS A 180 -3.08 5.51 -17.87
C LYS A 180 -3.86 6.33 -16.85
N LEU A 181 -3.31 6.56 -15.66
CA LEU A 181 -3.92 7.42 -14.64
C LEU A 181 -3.93 8.91 -15.01
N LYS A 182 -3.09 9.31 -15.98
CA LYS A 182 -2.92 10.70 -16.44
C LYS A 182 -3.58 10.98 -17.80
N GLU A 183 -4.24 9.97 -18.40
CA GLU A 183 -5.10 10.11 -19.58
C GLU A 183 -6.36 10.93 -19.24
#